data_AF-A0A1C7D022-F1
#
_entry.id   AF-A0A1C7D022-F1
#
_cell.length_a   1.000
_cell.length_b   1.000
_cell.length_c   1.000
_cell.angle_alpha   90.00
_cell.angle_beta   90.00
_cell.angle_gamma   90.00
#
_symmetry.space_group_name_H-M   'P 1'
#
loop_
_entity.id
_entity.type
_entity.pdbx_description
1 polymer ?
#
loop_
_entity_poly.entity_id
_entity_poly.type
_entity_poly.pdbx_seq_one_letter_code
_entity_poly.pdbx_strand_id
1 'polypeptide(L)'
;MSKTEDPHGGREESVRVFYNILLQSMDVLRAWADKIPGFTDLHKDDQELLFQSASLELFVLKAAYRVQVNDEKIIFENGQVYHRLQCMKTFGEWINSIVEFGLSLHRMGLDISSLACMSALAMVTLRHGLREPEKMEELQMKIIDCLRDHCTYNSEAQRKPHFFSRILSKIAELRTLSREGLQCMTEVAKFDDAHSAPAVIQNYISNQLPF
;
A
#
# COMPACT_ATOMS: atom_id res chain seq x y z
N MET A 1 -28.26 21.82 28.33
CA MET A 1 -27.44 20.63 28.03
C MET A 1 -26.61 20.92 26.80
N SER A 2 -25.38 21.41 26.99
CA SER A 2 -24.36 21.43 25.93
C SER A 2 -23.39 20.32 26.31
N LYS A 3 -23.38 19.21 25.58
CA LYS A 3 -22.29 18.23 25.69
C LYS A 3 -21.10 18.88 25.02
N THR A 4 -20.17 19.38 25.84
CA THR A 4 -18.83 19.73 25.41
C THR A 4 -18.21 18.45 24.83
N GLU A 5 -18.10 18.35 23.50
CA GLU A 5 -17.30 17.29 22.87
C GLU A 5 -15.87 17.44 23.40
N ASP A 6 -15.36 16.41 24.07
CA ASP A 6 -13.99 16.39 24.54
C ASP A 6 -13.05 16.30 23.32
N PRO A 7 -12.22 17.33 23.04
CA PRO A 7 -11.31 17.32 21.90
C PRO A 7 -10.26 16.20 21.98
N HIS A 8 -10.05 15.58 23.15
CA HIS A 8 -9.12 14.46 23.31
C HIS A 8 -9.74 13.13 22.86
N GLY A 9 -11.02 12.89 23.15
CA GLY A 9 -11.71 11.65 22.81
C GLY A 9 -11.79 11.39 21.30
N GLY A 10 -12.00 12.44 20.50
CA GLY A 10 -12.04 12.31 19.03
C GLY A 10 -10.69 12.00 18.39
N ARG A 11 -9.59 12.38 19.03
CA ARG A 11 -8.23 12.10 18.55
C ARG A 11 -7.84 10.67 18.87
N GLU A 12 -8.04 10.20 20.10
CA GLU A 12 -7.75 8.82 20.50
C GLU A 12 -8.54 7.82 19.65
N GLU A 13 -9.81 8.11 19.37
CA GLU A 13 -10.62 7.30 18.46
C GLU A 13 -10.03 7.27 17.05
N SER A 14 -9.59 8.42 16.52
CA SER A 14 -8.97 8.50 15.20
C SER A 14 -7.68 7.69 15.11
N VAL A 15 -6.83 7.73 16.15
CA VAL A 15 -5.59 6.93 16.23
C VAL A 15 -5.89 5.43 16.29
N ARG A 16 -6.89 5.02 17.08
CA ARG A 16 -7.32 3.62 17.13
C ARG A 16 -7.85 3.14 15.79
N VAL A 17 -8.65 3.96 15.10
CA VAL A 17 -9.15 3.66 13.75
C VAL A 17 -7.99 3.54 12.76
N PHE A 18 -7.00 4.44 12.81
CA PHE A 18 -5.80 4.41 11.98
C PHE A 18 -5.07 3.06 12.08
N TYR A 19 -4.70 2.65 13.30
CA TYR A 19 -4.00 1.38 13.49
C TYR A 19 -4.85 0.17 13.13
N ASN A 20 -6.15 0.21 13.42
CA ASN A 20 -7.05 -0.89 13.08
C ASN A 20 -7.16 -1.11 11.56
N ILE A 21 -7.31 -0.03 10.78
CA ILE A 21 -7.37 -0.11 9.31
C ILE A 21 -6.05 -0.68 8.76
N LEU A 22 -4.90 -0.18 9.24
CA LEU A 22 -3.59 -0.64 8.77
C LEU A 22 -3.36 -2.11 9.09
N LEU A 23 -3.52 -2.54 10.34
CA LEU A 23 -3.24 -3.91 10.77
C LEU A 23 -4.13 -4.92 10.04
N GLN A 24 -5.44 -4.67 10.00
CA GLN A 24 -6.36 -5.58 9.31
C GLN A 24 -6.09 -5.63 7.79
N SER A 25 -5.71 -4.50 7.18
CA SER A 25 -5.36 -4.49 5.76
C SER A 25 -4.06 -5.25 5.51
N MET A 26 -3.06 -5.13 6.38
CA MET A 26 -1.82 -5.89 6.29
C MET A 26 -2.05 -7.40 6.39
N ASP A 27 -2.96 -7.87 7.24
CA ASP A 27 -3.31 -9.30 7.31
C ASP A 27 -3.91 -9.82 6.00
N VAL A 28 -4.81 -9.05 5.38
CA VAL A 28 -5.39 -9.37 4.07
C VAL A 28 -4.31 -9.40 2.98
N LEU A 29 -3.39 -8.43 3.01
CA LEU A 29 -2.27 -8.35 2.05
C LEU A 29 -1.29 -9.51 2.21
N ARG A 30 -1.04 -9.97 3.45
CA ARG A 30 -0.19 -11.14 3.71
C ARG A 30 -0.81 -12.40 3.12
N ALA A 31 -2.11 -12.61 3.34
CA ALA A 31 -2.84 -13.72 2.72
C ALA A 31 -2.90 -13.62 1.18
N TRP A 32 -2.81 -12.42 0.61
CA TRP A 32 -2.67 -12.22 -0.83
C TRP A 32 -1.26 -12.53 -1.33
N ALA A 33 -0.21 -12.15 -0.59
CA ALA A 33 1.18 -12.41 -0.96
C ALA A 33 1.46 -13.91 -1.12
N ASP A 34 0.92 -14.74 -0.22
CA ASP A 34 1.05 -16.20 -0.28
C ASP A 34 0.41 -16.83 -1.54
N LYS A 35 -0.46 -16.09 -2.24
CA LYS A 35 -1.11 -16.54 -3.47
C LYS A 35 -0.33 -16.17 -4.73
N ILE A 36 0.77 -15.44 -4.63
CA ILE A 36 1.62 -15.13 -5.77
C ILE A 36 2.41 -16.38 -6.15
N PRO A 37 2.26 -16.91 -7.38
CA PRO A 37 3.01 -18.09 -7.81
C PRO A 37 4.52 -17.88 -7.68
N GLY A 38 5.20 -18.77 -6.98
CA GLY A 38 6.65 -18.71 -6.73
C GLY A 38 7.06 -17.89 -5.50
N PHE A 39 6.17 -17.11 -4.88
CA PHE A 39 6.53 -16.32 -3.70
C PHE A 39 6.77 -17.20 -2.46
N THR A 40 5.92 -18.21 -2.24
CA THR A 40 6.05 -19.14 -1.12
C THR A 40 7.28 -20.05 -1.21
N ASP A 41 7.90 -20.12 -2.40
CA ASP A 41 9.10 -20.91 -2.66
C ASP A 41 10.38 -20.18 -2.26
N LEU A 42 10.33 -18.86 -2.04
CA LEU A 42 11.47 -18.09 -1.52
C LEU A 42 11.82 -18.48 -0.08
N HIS A 43 13.02 -18.15 0.39
CA HIS A 43 13.37 -18.30 1.81
C HIS A 43 12.35 -17.57 2.72
N LYS A 44 12.03 -18.14 3.89
CA LYS A 44 11.03 -17.56 4.81
C LYS A 44 11.42 -16.17 5.33
N ASP A 45 12.70 -15.96 5.64
CA ASP A 45 13.22 -14.63 5.98
C ASP A 45 13.02 -13.63 4.82
N ASP A 46 13.17 -14.07 3.57
CA ASP A 46 13.01 -13.21 2.40
C ASP A 46 11.53 -12.88 2.16
N GLN A 47 10.63 -13.85 2.33
CA GLN A 47 9.18 -13.60 2.28
C GLN A 47 8.77 -12.51 3.28
N GLU A 48 9.24 -12.60 4.52
CA GLU A 48 8.93 -11.61 5.56
C GLU A 48 9.57 -10.25 5.27
N LEU A 49 10.84 -10.22 4.86
CA LEU A 49 11.55 -9.00 4.50
C LEU A 49 10.85 -8.26 3.35
N LEU A 50 10.53 -8.97 2.27
CA LEU A 50 9.85 -8.41 1.10
C LEU A 50 8.47 -7.89 1.48
N PHE A 51 7.71 -8.66 2.27
CA PHE A 51 6.38 -8.24 2.71
C PHE A 51 6.45 -7.00 3.61
N GLN A 52 7.29 -6.99 4.65
CA GLN A 52 7.44 -5.83 5.52
C GLN A 52 7.84 -4.58 4.74
N SER A 53 8.78 -4.73 3.80
CA SER A 53 9.28 -3.62 2.98
C SER A 53 8.26 -3.03 2.01
N ALA A 54 7.22 -3.79 1.64
CA ALA A 54 6.26 -3.39 0.61
C ALA A 54 4.82 -3.30 1.10
N SER A 55 4.50 -3.73 2.32
CA SER A 55 3.11 -3.80 2.80
C SER A 55 2.41 -2.44 2.79
N LEU A 56 3.13 -1.35 3.09
CA LEU A 56 2.59 0.00 2.99
C LEU A 56 2.41 0.46 1.53
N GLU A 57 3.32 0.09 0.63
CA GLU A 57 3.16 0.33 -0.82
C GLU A 57 1.91 -0.40 -1.34
N LEU A 58 1.71 -1.65 -0.93
CA LEU A 58 0.53 -2.45 -1.28
C LEU A 58 -0.75 -1.85 -0.71
N PHE A 59 -0.74 -1.44 0.56
CA PHE A 59 -1.87 -0.77 1.22
C PHE A 59 -2.31 0.46 0.43
N VAL A 60 -1.37 1.35 0.11
CA VAL A 60 -1.62 2.57 -0.66
C VAL A 60 -2.15 2.24 -2.05
N LEU A 61 -1.47 1.35 -2.78
CA LEU A 61 -1.83 1.02 -4.17
C LEU A 61 -3.25 0.48 -4.26
N LYS A 62 -3.61 -0.44 -3.35
CA LYS A 62 -4.90 -1.09 -3.37
C LYS A 62 -6.02 -0.18 -2.88
N ALA A 63 -5.78 0.66 -1.88
CA ALA A 63 -6.70 1.72 -1.48
C ALA A 63 -6.93 2.72 -2.63
N ALA A 64 -5.86 3.20 -3.26
CA ALA A 64 -5.91 4.12 -4.39
C ALA A 64 -6.67 3.55 -5.59
N TYR A 65 -6.48 2.28 -5.92
CA TYR A 65 -7.20 1.63 -7.02
C TYR A 65 -8.72 1.56 -6.79
N ARG A 66 -9.16 1.45 -5.53
CA ARG A 66 -10.59 1.40 -5.16
C ARG A 66 -11.26 2.77 -5.07
N VAL A 67 -10.50 3.86 -5.08
CA VAL A 67 -11.06 5.22 -5.13
C VAL A 67 -11.96 5.34 -6.36
N GLN A 68 -13.19 5.81 -6.22
CA GLN A 68 -14.06 6.06 -7.38
C GLN A 68 -14.11 7.54 -7.71
N VAL A 69 -14.20 7.86 -9.01
CA VAL A 69 -14.35 9.24 -9.46
C VAL A 69 -15.71 9.77 -8.98
N ASN A 70 -15.70 10.88 -8.23
CA ASN A 70 -16.89 11.51 -7.62
C ASN A 70 -17.53 10.74 -6.45
N ASP A 71 -16.84 9.77 -5.85
CA ASP A 71 -17.28 9.18 -4.58
C ASP A 71 -16.57 9.88 -3.41
N GLU A 72 -17.33 10.12 -2.33
CA GLU A 72 -16.81 10.66 -1.08
C GLU A 72 -16.35 9.55 -0.13
N LYS A 73 -16.42 8.28 -0.55
CA LYS A 73 -16.04 7.12 0.25
C LYS A 73 -14.70 6.53 -0.19
N ILE A 74 -14.00 5.96 0.78
CA ILE A 74 -12.76 5.20 0.59
C ILE A 74 -12.99 3.79 1.14
N ILE A 75 -12.62 2.79 0.35
CA ILE A 75 -12.77 1.37 0.66
C ILE A 75 -11.38 0.76 0.86
N PHE A 76 -11.15 0.14 2.01
CA PHE A 76 -9.88 -0.50 2.36
C PHE A 76 -9.90 -2.02 2.10
N GLU A 77 -8.73 -2.67 2.18
CA GLU A 77 -8.56 -4.11 1.88
C GLU A 77 -9.45 -5.02 2.73
N ASN A 78 -9.66 -4.62 3.99
CA ASN A 78 -10.49 -5.35 4.95
C ASN A 78 -12.01 -5.19 4.71
N GLY A 79 -12.41 -4.48 3.65
CA GLY A 79 -13.81 -4.23 3.30
C GLY A 79 -14.46 -3.10 4.09
N GLN A 80 -13.74 -2.43 4.99
CA GLN A 80 -14.26 -1.26 5.68
C GLN A 80 -14.39 -0.08 4.72
N VAL A 81 -15.47 0.69 4.91
CA VAL A 81 -15.80 1.86 4.10
C VAL A 81 -15.91 3.07 5.01
N TYR A 82 -15.17 4.12 4.67
CA TYR A 82 -15.15 5.36 5.43
C TYR A 82 -15.41 6.55 4.53
N HIS A 83 -16.04 7.58 5.07
CA HIS A 83 -16.17 8.86 4.38
C HIS A 83 -14.81 9.57 4.31
N ARG A 84 -14.53 10.30 3.24
CA ARG A 84 -13.26 11.01 3.01
C ARG A 84 -12.94 11.96 4.14
N LEU A 85 -13.93 12.66 4.70
CA LEU A 85 -13.77 13.51 5.88
C LEU A 85 -13.35 12.73 7.14
N GLN A 86 -13.79 11.48 7.32
CA GLN A 86 -13.31 10.64 8.42
C GLN A 86 -11.86 10.25 8.18
N CYS A 87 -11.54 9.78 6.97
CA CYS A 87 -10.16 9.48 6.61
C CYS A 87 -9.25 10.70 6.73
N MET A 88 -9.74 11.91 6.46
CA MET A 88 -9.01 13.16 6.62
C MET A 88 -8.61 13.40 8.08
N LYS A 89 -9.52 13.13 9.03
CA LYS A 89 -9.24 13.21 10.47
C LYS A 89 -8.27 12.13 10.93
N THR A 90 -8.33 10.94 10.32
CA THR A 90 -7.53 9.75 10.70
C THR A 90 -6.12 9.76 10.10
N PHE A 91 -5.98 10.12 8.82
CA PHE A 91 -4.76 9.97 8.03
C PHE A 91 -4.11 11.31 7.66
N GLY A 92 -4.77 12.45 7.93
CA GLY A 92 -4.26 13.76 7.52
C GLY A 92 -4.08 13.85 5.99
N GLU A 93 -3.22 14.77 5.53
CA GLU A 93 -3.03 15.07 4.10
C GLU A 93 -2.61 13.87 3.26
N TRP A 94 -2.05 12.83 3.88
CA TRP A 94 -1.69 11.59 3.20
C TRP A 94 -2.87 10.96 2.46
N ILE A 95 -4.10 11.06 2.98
CA ILE A 95 -5.27 10.53 2.27
C ILE A 95 -5.56 11.27 0.96
N ASN A 96 -5.29 12.57 0.90
CA ASN A 96 -5.47 13.35 -0.32
C ASN A 96 -4.47 12.89 -1.38
N SER A 97 -3.20 12.67 -1.00
CA SER A 97 -2.19 12.11 -1.89
C SER A 97 -2.59 10.72 -2.42
N ILE A 98 -3.18 9.84 -1.57
CA ILE A 98 -3.70 8.53 -2.00
C ILE A 98 -4.83 8.69 -3.02
N VAL A 99 -5.78 9.60 -2.76
CA VAL A 99 -6.90 9.87 -3.67
C VAL A 99 -6.41 10.41 -5.01
N GLU A 100 -5.49 11.37 -5.00
CA GLU A 100 -4.90 11.93 -6.22
C GLU A 100 -4.16 10.88 -7.04
N PHE A 101 -3.39 10.02 -6.37
CA PHE A 101 -2.74 8.87 -7.00
C PHE A 101 -3.78 7.93 -7.61
N GLY A 102 -4.85 7.59 -6.88
CA GLY A 102 -5.96 6.76 -7.39
C GLY A 102 -6.63 7.33 -8.63
N LEU A 103 -6.96 8.63 -8.63
CA LEU A 103 -7.50 9.32 -9.79
C LEU A 103 -6.53 9.30 -10.98
N SER A 104 -5.22 9.34 -10.72
CA SER A 104 -4.20 9.20 -11.77
C SER A 104 -4.15 7.79 -12.38
N LEU A 105 -4.38 6.74 -11.58
CA LEU A 105 -4.50 5.36 -12.06
C LEU A 105 -5.74 5.19 -12.94
N HIS A 106 -6.87 5.81 -12.55
CA HIS A 106 -8.10 5.82 -13.35
C HIS A 106 -7.93 6.53 -14.68
N ARG A 107 -7.29 7.71 -14.69
CA ARG A 107 -6.96 8.42 -15.95
C ARG A 107 -6.04 7.62 -16.85
N MET A 108 -5.19 6.77 -16.27
CA MET A 108 -4.35 5.84 -17.01
C MET A 108 -5.12 4.61 -17.53
N GLY A 109 -6.33 4.37 -17.02
CA GLY A 109 -7.15 3.21 -17.35
C GLY A 109 -6.50 1.91 -16.87
N LEU A 110 -5.92 1.90 -15.66
CA LEU A 110 -5.27 0.70 -15.14
C LEU A 110 -6.30 -0.44 -14.96
N ASP A 111 -6.07 -1.57 -15.62
CA ASP A 111 -6.91 -2.76 -15.46
C ASP A 111 -6.44 -3.67 -14.30
N ILE A 112 -7.27 -4.65 -13.95
CA ILE A 112 -7.03 -5.55 -12.81
C ILE A 112 -5.75 -6.40 -13.02
N SER A 113 -5.49 -6.87 -14.24
CA SER A 113 -4.28 -7.64 -14.56
C SER A 113 -3.01 -6.82 -14.38
N SER A 114 -3.04 -5.56 -14.83
CA SER A 114 -1.96 -4.60 -14.65
C SER A 114 -1.74 -4.27 -13.18
N LEU A 115 -2.82 -4.07 -12.41
CA LEU A 115 -2.76 -3.87 -10.97
C LEU A 115 -2.14 -5.07 -10.25
N ALA A 116 -2.48 -6.30 -10.64
CA ALA A 116 -1.94 -7.51 -10.05
C ALA A 116 -0.42 -7.58 -10.25
N CYS A 117 0.05 -7.35 -11.48
CA CYS A 117 1.48 -7.30 -11.79
C CYS A 117 2.17 -6.15 -11.05
N MET A 118 1.56 -4.96 -11.03
CA MET A 118 2.10 -3.79 -10.32
C MET A 118 2.24 -4.04 -8.82
N SER A 119 1.26 -4.70 -8.20
CA SER A 119 1.29 -5.10 -6.79
C SER A 119 2.42 -6.12 -6.55
N ALA A 120 2.53 -7.13 -7.43
CA ALA A 120 3.56 -8.15 -7.31
C ALA A 120 4.97 -7.55 -7.49
N LEU A 121 5.16 -6.60 -8.41
CA LEU A 121 6.45 -5.91 -8.62
C LEU A 121 6.82 -4.95 -7.49
N ALA A 122 5.83 -4.33 -6.83
CA ALA A 122 6.10 -3.52 -5.64
C ALA A 122 6.67 -4.37 -4.49
N MET A 123 6.17 -5.61 -4.36
CA MET A 123 6.61 -6.55 -3.32
C MET A 123 7.88 -7.33 -3.70
N VAL A 124 7.91 -7.95 -4.88
CA VAL A 124 9.04 -8.73 -5.39
C VAL A 124 10.04 -7.79 -6.04
N THR A 125 10.88 -7.18 -5.21
CA THR A 125 11.94 -6.25 -5.62
C THR A 125 13.17 -6.44 -4.75
N LEU A 126 14.34 -6.12 -5.30
CA LEU A 126 15.59 -6.21 -4.55
C LEU A 126 15.53 -5.38 -3.26
N ARG A 127 15.82 -6.02 -2.14
CA ARG A 127 15.94 -5.40 -0.80
C ARG A 127 17.27 -5.81 -0.17
N HIS A 128 17.82 -4.92 0.64
CA HIS A 128 19.02 -5.25 1.42
C HIS A 128 18.68 -6.33 2.47
N GLY A 129 19.53 -7.35 2.60
CA GLY A 129 19.34 -8.43 3.58
C GLY A 129 18.66 -9.69 3.05
N LEU A 130 18.36 -9.76 1.75
CA LEU A 130 17.86 -10.99 1.12
C LEU A 130 18.90 -12.12 1.21
N ARG A 131 18.43 -13.33 1.53
CA ARG A 131 19.19 -14.58 1.57
C ARG A 131 19.41 -15.14 0.16
N GLU A 132 18.37 -15.11 -0.67
CA GLU A 132 18.36 -15.65 -2.03
C GLU A 132 18.01 -14.56 -3.07
N PRO A 133 18.86 -13.52 -3.24
CA PRO A 133 18.54 -12.40 -4.14
C PRO A 133 18.32 -12.82 -5.60
N GLU A 134 19.08 -13.81 -6.09
CA GLU A 134 18.97 -14.34 -7.46
C GLU A 134 17.59 -15.00 -7.69
N LYS A 135 17.10 -15.78 -6.73
CA LYS A 135 15.79 -16.44 -6.81
C LYS A 135 14.63 -15.45 -6.79
N MET A 136 14.76 -14.38 -5.99
CA MET A 136 13.82 -13.26 -5.99
C MET A 136 13.83 -12.55 -7.34
N GLU A 137 15.01 -12.32 -7.94
CA GLU A 137 15.16 -11.68 -9.24
C GLU A 137 14.55 -12.53 -10.37
N GLU A 138 14.73 -13.85 -10.35
CA GLU A 138 14.05 -14.77 -11.28
C GLU A 138 12.53 -14.65 -11.19
N LEU A 139 11.98 -14.56 -9.97
CA LEU A 139 10.55 -14.34 -9.77
C LEU A 139 10.11 -12.97 -10.29
N GLN A 140 10.91 -11.92 -10.02
CA GLN A 140 10.64 -10.59 -10.53
C GLN A 140 10.60 -10.56 -12.06
N MET A 141 11.55 -11.20 -12.74
CA MET A 141 11.60 -11.27 -14.20
C MET A 141 10.35 -11.95 -14.78
N LYS A 142 9.88 -13.05 -14.18
CA LYS A 142 8.62 -13.70 -14.60
C LYS A 142 7.42 -12.76 -14.51
N ILE A 143 7.35 -11.92 -13.47
CA ILE A 143 6.28 -10.94 -13.31
C ILE A 143 6.40 -9.82 -14.34
N ILE A 144 7.62 -9.35 -14.62
CA ILE A 144 7.90 -8.33 -15.64
C ILE A 144 7.48 -8.84 -17.03
N ASP A 145 7.82 -10.08 -17.37
CA ASP A 145 7.45 -10.67 -18.65
C ASP A 145 5.94 -10.86 -18.75
N CYS A 146 5.27 -11.31 -17.68
CA CYS A 146 3.80 -11.37 -17.64
C CYS A 146 3.14 -10.00 -17.89
N LEU A 147 3.67 -8.94 -17.27
CA LEU A 147 3.18 -7.58 -17.49
C LEU A 147 3.45 -7.12 -18.94
N ARG A 148 4.62 -7.43 -19.49
CA ARG A 148 5.00 -7.09 -20.86
C ARG A 148 4.09 -7.78 -21.86
N ASP A 149 3.80 -9.05 -21.66
CA ASP A 149 2.87 -9.83 -22.48
C ASP A 149 1.46 -9.26 -22.40
N HIS A 150 0.96 -8.95 -21.19
CA HIS A 150 -0.34 -8.28 -21.04
C HIS A 150 -0.40 -6.97 -21.82
N CYS A 151 0.63 -6.12 -21.71
CA CYS A 151 0.69 -4.86 -22.45
C CYS A 151 0.78 -5.05 -23.97
N THR A 152 1.42 -6.14 -24.42
CA THR A 152 1.64 -6.45 -25.84
C THR A 152 0.40 -7.07 -26.48
N TYR A 153 -0.33 -7.94 -25.79
CA TYR A 153 -1.39 -8.75 -26.41
C TYR A 153 -2.81 -8.29 -26.03
N ASN A 154 -2.99 -7.49 -24.97
CA ASN A 154 -4.29 -6.94 -24.62
C ASN A 154 -4.63 -5.72 -25.49
N SER A 155 -5.74 -5.79 -26.23
CA SER A 155 -6.13 -4.72 -27.17
C SER A 155 -6.41 -3.36 -26.50
N GLU A 156 -6.94 -3.33 -25.28
CA GLU A 156 -7.15 -2.07 -24.55
C GLU A 156 -5.84 -1.49 -24.02
N ALA A 157 -4.88 -2.34 -23.64
CA ALA A 157 -3.54 -1.91 -23.25
C ALA A 157 -2.77 -1.32 -24.44
N GLN A 158 -2.86 -1.93 -25.62
CA GLN A 158 -2.20 -1.44 -26.84
C GLN A 158 -2.66 -0.04 -27.27
N ARG A 159 -3.91 0.34 -26.96
CA ARG A 159 -4.44 1.69 -27.23
C ARG A 159 -3.81 2.77 -26.34
N LYS A 160 -3.10 2.39 -25.28
CA LYS A 160 -2.50 3.31 -24.32
C LYS A 160 -1.01 3.49 -24.66
N PRO A 161 -0.57 4.69 -25.05
CA PRO A 161 0.83 4.91 -25.43
C PRO A 161 1.76 4.65 -24.23
N HIS A 162 2.84 3.92 -24.49
CA HIS A 162 3.88 3.58 -23.52
C HIS A 162 3.33 2.99 -22.21
N PHE A 163 2.25 2.20 -22.26
CA PHE A 163 1.53 1.71 -21.08
C PHE A 163 2.44 1.00 -20.08
N PHE A 164 3.27 0.07 -20.55
CA PHE A 164 4.24 -0.64 -19.72
C PHE A 164 5.16 0.32 -18.93
N SER A 165 5.78 1.28 -19.61
CA SER A 165 6.67 2.28 -18.98
C SER A 165 5.93 3.13 -17.95
N ARG A 166 4.70 3.55 -18.27
CA ARG A 166 3.85 4.32 -17.35
C ARG A 166 3.51 3.52 -16.08
N ILE A 167 3.31 2.20 -16.17
CA ILE A 167 3.08 1.36 -14.99
C ILE A 167 4.32 1.37 -14.11
N LEU A 168 5.50 1.18 -14.69
CA LEU A 168 6.76 1.22 -13.93
C LEU A 168 7.00 2.59 -13.28
N SER A 169 6.66 3.69 -13.98
CA SER A 169 6.70 5.04 -13.39
C SER A 169 5.76 5.18 -12.20
N LYS A 170 4.56 4.60 -12.26
CA LYS A 170 3.61 4.62 -11.14
C LYS A 170 4.10 3.81 -9.94
N ILE A 171 4.87 2.74 -10.13
CA ILE A 171 5.52 2.03 -9.02
C ILE A 171 6.57 2.92 -8.36
N ALA A 172 7.32 3.73 -9.12
CA ALA A 172 8.26 4.69 -8.54
C ALA A 172 7.56 5.80 -7.73
N GLU A 173 6.45 6.34 -8.24
CA GLU A 173 5.63 7.32 -7.54
C GLU A 173 5.02 6.74 -6.25
N LEU A 174 4.55 5.49 -6.29
CA LEU A 174 4.03 4.76 -5.14
C LEU A 174 5.03 4.69 -3.98
N ARG A 175 6.33 4.50 -4.27
CA ARG A 175 7.38 4.49 -3.25
C ARG A 175 7.49 5.83 -2.53
N THR A 176 7.29 6.95 -3.24
CA THR A 176 7.29 8.28 -2.62
C THR A 176 6.08 8.46 -1.72
N LEU A 177 4.90 8.12 -2.22
CA LEU A 177 3.66 8.21 -1.46
C LEU A 177 3.64 7.32 -0.21
N SER A 178 4.32 6.18 -0.27
CA SER A 178 4.44 5.27 0.88
C SER A 178 5.38 5.81 1.96
N ARG A 179 6.39 6.62 1.58
CA ARG A 179 7.23 7.33 2.55
C ARG A 179 6.44 8.41 3.30
N GLU A 180 5.52 9.10 2.64
CA GLU A 180 4.58 10.02 3.31
C GLU A 180 3.73 9.26 4.34
N GLY A 181 3.27 8.06 3.98
CA GLY A 181 2.54 7.18 4.90
C GLY A 181 3.36 6.76 6.11
N LEU A 182 4.63 6.40 5.92
CA LEU A 182 5.52 6.03 7.02
C LEU A 182 5.77 7.22 7.94
N GLN A 183 5.92 8.43 7.37
CA GLN A 183 6.03 9.65 8.16
C GLN A 183 4.76 9.89 8.98
N CYS A 184 3.57 9.76 8.36
CA CYS A 184 2.28 9.86 9.05
C CYS A 184 2.18 8.84 10.21
N MET A 185 2.54 7.57 9.97
CA MET A 185 2.58 6.54 11.01
C MET A 185 3.51 6.91 12.17
N THR A 186 4.68 7.46 11.85
CA THR A 186 5.68 7.88 12.84
C THR A 186 5.21 9.09 13.65
N GLU A 187 4.56 10.06 13.01
CA GLU A 187 3.97 11.22 13.68
C GLU A 187 2.86 10.77 14.64
N VAL A 188 1.92 9.96 14.16
CA VAL A 188 0.84 9.41 15.00
C VAL A 188 1.40 8.66 16.21
N ALA A 189 2.47 7.87 16.02
CA ALA A 189 3.10 7.12 17.10
C ALA A 189 3.83 8.00 18.15
N LYS A 190 4.30 9.20 17.79
CA LYS A 190 5.03 10.11 18.69
C LYS A 190 4.14 10.91 19.62
N PHE A 191 2.89 11.17 19.22
CA PHE A 191 1.97 12.04 19.97
C PHE A 191 1.09 11.29 20.97
N ASP A 192 1.19 9.96 21.04
CA ASP A 192 0.40 9.13 21.96
C ASP A 192 1.25 8.69 23.18
N ASP A 193 1.38 9.58 24.17
CA ASP A 193 2.01 9.27 25.46
C ASP A 193 1.12 8.41 26.39
N ALA A 194 -0.09 8.01 25.96
CA ALA A 194 -1.02 7.21 26.77
C ALA A 194 -1.36 5.82 26.19
N HIS A 195 -1.13 5.56 24.90
CA HIS A 195 -1.31 4.25 24.28
C HIS A 195 -0.23 4.04 23.22
N SER A 196 0.97 3.66 23.67
CA SER A 196 2.10 3.32 22.81
C SER A 196 1.61 2.50 21.61
N ALA A 197 1.84 2.98 20.38
CA ALA A 197 1.41 2.31 19.15
C ALA A 197 1.56 0.79 19.28
N PRO A 198 0.63 -0.06 18.79
CA PRO A 198 0.73 -1.50 18.98
C PRO A 198 2.15 -2.00 18.67
N ALA A 199 2.71 -2.91 19.47
CA ALA A 199 4.11 -3.34 19.33
C ALA A 199 4.47 -3.77 17.89
N VAL A 200 3.49 -4.35 17.18
CA VAL A 200 3.60 -4.70 15.75
C VAL A 200 3.89 -3.46 14.89
N ILE A 201 3.21 -2.34 15.12
CA ILE A 201 3.42 -1.08 14.40
C ILE A 201 4.75 -0.44 14.79
N GLN A 202 5.13 -0.48 16.08
CA GLN A 202 6.44 0.05 16.50
C GLN A 202 7.57 -0.72 15.81
N ASN A 203 7.54 -2.06 15.86
CA ASN A 203 8.50 -2.92 15.18
C ASN A 203 8.50 -2.67 13.67
N TYR A 204 7.32 -2.49 13.07
CA TYR A 204 7.19 -2.16 11.66
C TYR A 204 7.92 -0.85 11.33
N ILE A 205 7.64 0.24 12.05
CA ILE A 205 8.29 1.54 11.83
C ILE A 205 9.80 1.43 12.03
N SER A 206 10.25 0.79 13.11
CA SER A 206 11.67 0.60 13.40
C SER A 206 12.41 -0.15 12.29
N ASN A 207 11.78 -1.16 11.68
CA ASN A 207 12.38 -1.92 10.58
C ASN A 207 12.42 -1.15 9.25
N GLN A 208 11.64 -0.08 9.09
CA GLN A 208 11.58 0.73 7.85
C GLN A 208 12.51 1.95 7.88
N LEU A 209 12.99 2.37 9.06
CA LEU A 209 13.87 3.52 9.18
C LEU A 209 15.31 3.12 8.83
N PRO A 210 15.98 3.81 7.87
CA PRO A 210 17.41 3.64 7.69
C PRO A 210 18.12 4.14 8.96
N PHE A 211 18.93 3.26 9.56
CA PHE A 211 19.75 3.59 10.73
C PHE A 211 20.65 4.81 10.47
#